data_AF-A0A1Z5K1R9-F1
#
_entry.id   AF-A0A1Z5K1R9-F1
#
_cell.length_a   1.000
_cell.length_b   1.000
_cell.length_c   1.000
_cell.angle_alpha   90.00
_cell.angle_beta   90.00
_cell.angle_gamma   90.00
#
_symmetry.space_group_name_H-M   'P 1'
#
loop_
_entity.id
_entity.type
_entity.pdbx_description
1 polymer ?
#
loop_
_entity_poly.entity_id
_entity_poly.type
_entity_poly.pdbx_seq_one_letter_code
_entity_poly.pdbx_strand_id
1 'polypeptide(L)'
;MRISAIASLLLLAAPTSAQTCRDLGKGVIDQGCNEDFPTCVYANGGQVVGGNAGHHCALCINSRFPSNAGQTAPDEGCDEEFRVCVGGRQLAANAEGTACAVCFNSISATSDPRDIDDGCPPEAPVCVNDSGASPAIWTPGTNCVAKCVDTSLASKDRGCPPSFPHCVLADGSDPGRGNAGTECSVCSPALCDDNDPCTDDFCDETGACSHEDNGSCSCPNAFDWTCFDQLTLCTQYPAPDGFSVCVCDLDTEGNPFCWRNDFCSNVSPCTSSADCGPNQRCTSSCCGTGNCWDDCALTEAPNNRELTEAEYSGPNGAGL
;
A
#
# COMPACT_ATOMS: atom_id res chain seq x y z
N MET A 1 -34.28 -45.28 73.14
CA MET A 1 -34.01 -45.63 71.73
C MET A 1 -34.01 -44.36 70.89
N ARG A 2 -32.85 -43.85 70.48
CA ARG A 2 -32.64 -43.10 69.22
C ARG A 2 -31.16 -43.19 68.86
N ILE A 3 -30.84 -44.08 67.92
CA ILE A 3 -29.52 -44.23 67.30
C ILE A 3 -29.54 -43.29 66.10
N SER A 4 -28.71 -42.23 66.12
CA SER A 4 -28.51 -41.37 64.94
C SER A 4 -27.41 -41.98 64.09
N ALA A 5 -27.78 -42.50 62.92
CA ALA A 5 -26.86 -42.95 61.89
C ALA A 5 -26.34 -41.73 61.13
N ILE A 6 -25.04 -41.47 61.23
CA ILE A 6 -24.32 -40.54 60.37
C ILE A 6 -23.97 -41.32 59.10
N ALA A 7 -24.71 -41.05 58.02
CA ALA A 7 -24.40 -41.54 56.68
C ALA A 7 -23.29 -40.67 56.08
N SER A 8 -22.06 -41.20 56.10
CA SER A 8 -20.94 -40.64 55.32
C SER A 8 -21.18 -40.93 53.83
N LEU A 9 -21.59 -39.91 53.08
CA LEU A 9 -21.62 -39.93 51.63
C LEU A 9 -20.18 -39.82 51.10
N LEU A 10 -19.57 -40.96 50.70
CA LEU A 10 -18.37 -40.95 49.86
C LEU A 10 -18.79 -40.54 48.44
N LEU A 11 -18.47 -39.31 48.01
CA LEU A 11 -18.47 -38.97 46.60
C LEU A 11 -17.28 -39.66 45.93
N LEU A 12 -17.55 -40.73 45.19
CA LEU A 12 -16.62 -41.28 44.22
C LEU A 12 -16.52 -40.29 43.06
N ALA A 13 -15.41 -39.55 42.98
CA ALA A 13 -15.04 -38.85 41.75
C ALA A 13 -14.86 -39.90 40.66
N ALA A 14 -15.77 -39.93 39.70
CA ALA A 14 -15.59 -40.73 38.50
C ALA A 14 -14.28 -40.28 37.81
N PRO A 15 -13.45 -41.21 37.30
CA PRO A 15 -12.30 -40.83 36.50
C PRO A 15 -12.84 -40.01 35.34
N THR A 16 -12.42 -38.75 35.24
CA THR A 16 -12.59 -37.93 34.04
C THR A 16 -11.89 -38.68 32.92
N SER A 17 -12.67 -39.43 32.14
CA SER A 17 -12.23 -40.03 30.88
C SER A 17 -11.54 -38.93 30.09
N ALA A 18 -10.27 -39.16 29.72
CA ALA A 18 -9.51 -38.24 28.89
C ALA A 18 -10.39 -37.82 27.71
N GLN A 19 -10.68 -36.52 27.61
CA GLN A 19 -11.64 -35.97 26.67
C GLN A 19 -11.07 -36.08 25.27
N THR A 20 -11.39 -37.16 24.56
CA THR A 20 -10.99 -37.34 23.17
C THR A 20 -11.76 -36.37 22.29
N CYS A 21 -11.04 -35.54 21.53
CA CYS A 21 -11.59 -34.61 20.56
C CYS A 21 -11.29 -35.08 19.13
N ARG A 22 -11.85 -34.41 18.11
CA ARG A 22 -11.55 -34.69 16.70
C ARG A 22 -11.58 -33.41 15.87
N ASP A 23 -10.53 -33.22 15.07
CA ASP A 23 -10.40 -32.10 14.13
C ASP A 23 -11.53 -32.11 13.09
N LEU A 24 -12.22 -30.98 12.93
CA LEU A 24 -13.26 -30.76 11.91
C LEU A 24 -12.78 -29.84 10.79
N GLY A 25 -11.56 -29.31 10.89
CA GLY A 25 -10.95 -28.40 9.94
C GLY A 25 -10.93 -26.95 10.43
N LYS A 26 -10.15 -26.13 9.72
CA LYS A 26 -9.83 -24.76 10.12
C LYS A 26 -11.06 -23.89 10.34
N GLY A 27 -11.05 -23.15 11.46
CA GLY A 27 -12.10 -22.17 11.79
C GLY A 27 -13.43 -22.80 12.23
N VAL A 28 -13.44 -24.10 12.54
CA VAL A 28 -14.59 -24.82 13.09
C VAL A 28 -14.22 -25.31 14.49
N ILE A 29 -15.16 -25.20 15.44
CA ILE A 29 -14.99 -25.80 16.77
C ILE A 29 -14.94 -27.31 16.61
N ASP A 30 -13.84 -27.89 17.06
CA ASP A 30 -13.60 -29.32 16.91
C ASP A 30 -14.59 -30.17 17.70
N GLN A 31 -14.81 -31.39 17.23
CA GLN A 31 -15.74 -32.28 17.88
C GLN A 31 -15.21 -32.64 19.28
N GLY A 32 -16.02 -32.40 20.31
CA GLY A 32 -15.62 -32.61 21.70
C GLY A 32 -14.92 -31.40 22.33
N CYS A 33 -14.80 -30.30 21.59
CA CYS A 33 -14.30 -29.01 22.02
C CYS A 33 -15.44 -27.99 22.21
N ASN A 34 -15.13 -26.77 22.64
CA ASN A 34 -16.11 -25.71 22.90
C ASN A 34 -15.56 -24.34 22.49
N GLU A 35 -16.34 -23.27 22.67
CA GLU A 35 -15.94 -21.91 22.27
C GLU A 35 -14.69 -21.41 23.01
N ASP A 36 -14.47 -21.83 24.27
CA ASP A 36 -13.30 -21.41 25.06
C ASP A 36 -12.01 -22.15 24.65
N PHE A 37 -12.14 -23.36 24.12
CA PHE A 37 -11.05 -24.22 23.68
C PHE A 37 -11.48 -24.91 22.39
N PRO A 38 -11.48 -24.21 21.24
CA PRO A 38 -12.10 -24.70 20.02
C PRO A 38 -11.26 -25.74 19.28
N THR A 39 -9.95 -25.81 19.53
CA THR A 39 -9.00 -26.59 18.72
C THR A 39 -8.62 -27.90 19.40
N CYS A 40 -8.72 -29.01 18.68
CA CYS A 40 -8.32 -30.33 19.10
C CYS A 40 -6.83 -30.56 18.91
N VAL A 41 -6.17 -31.02 19.96
CA VAL A 41 -4.70 -31.14 20.00
C VAL A 41 -4.26 -32.51 20.50
N TYR A 42 -3.04 -32.89 20.14
CA TYR A 42 -2.37 -34.06 20.70
C TYR A 42 -2.03 -33.84 22.17
N ALA A 43 -1.68 -34.91 22.90
CA ALA A 43 -1.36 -34.82 24.33
C ALA A 43 -0.18 -33.87 24.64
N ASN A 44 0.66 -33.58 23.66
CA ASN A 44 1.79 -32.66 23.73
C ASN A 44 1.52 -31.29 23.10
N GLY A 45 0.29 -31.03 22.66
CA GLY A 45 -0.16 -29.73 22.16
C GLY A 45 0.13 -29.38 20.71
N GLY A 46 0.43 -30.38 19.88
CA GLY A 46 0.44 -30.19 18.42
C GLY A 46 -0.98 -30.21 17.84
N GLN A 47 -1.20 -29.46 16.77
CA GLN A 47 -2.47 -29.47 16.02
C GLN A 47 -2.77 -30.89 15.52
N VAL A 48 -4.02 -31.32 15.72
CA VAL A 48 -4.55 -32.54 15.09
C VAL A 48 -5.12 -32.14 13.74
N VAL A 49 -4.75 -32.84 12.66
CA VAL A 49 -5.21 -32.51 11.30
C VAL A 49 -5.89 -33.71 10.65
N GLY A 50 -6.82 -33.44 9.73
CA GLY A 50 -7.42 -34.44 8.84
C GLY A 50 -8.43 -35.35 9.55
N GLY A 51 -9.12 -34.85 10.57
CA GLY A 51 -10.10 -35.64 11.31
C GLY A 51 -9.50 -36.77 12.14
N ASN A 52 -8.24 -36.63 12.55
CA ASN A 52 -7.65 -37.52 13.54
C ASN A 52 -8.21 -37.23 14.94
N ALA A 53 -8.10 -38.21 15.84
CA ALA A 53 -8.50 -38.02 17.23
C ALA A 53 -7.37 -37.34 18.02
N GLY A 54 -7.73 -36.35 18.83
CA GLY A 54 -6.85 -35.71 19.80
C GLY A 54 -7.15 -36.11 21.23
N HIS A 55 -6.42 -35.48 22.14
CA HIS A 55 -6.37 -35.83 23.56
C HIS A 55 -7.06 -34.82 24.48
N HIS A 56 -7.03 -33.54 24.09
CA HIS A 56 -7.68 -32.43 24.77
C HIS A 56 -7.87 -31.26 23.80
N CYS A 57 -8.56 -30.23 24.25
CA CYS A 57 -8.79 -29.02 23.47
C CYS A 57 -7.91 -27.87 23.97
N ALA A 58 -7.46 -27.03 23.05
CA ALA A 58 -6.67 -25.83 23.30
C ALA A 58 -7.41 -24.59 22.77
N LEU A 59 -7.04 -23.43 23.30
CA LEU A 59 -7.58 -22.16 22.83
C LEU A 59 -7.13 -21.89 21.40
N CYS A 60 -5.81 -22.01 21.16
CA CYS A 60 -5.22 -21.77 19.85
C CYS A 60 -3.93 -22.57 19.69
N ILE A 61 -3.52 -22.77 18.44
CA ILE A 61 -2.21 -23.32 18.08
C ILE A 61 -1.45 -22.30 17.24
N ASN A 62 -0.22 -21.98 17.67
CA ASN A 62 0.71 -21.21 16.85
C ASN A 62 1.07 -22.04 15.62
N SER A 63 0.50 -21.68 14.48
CA SER A 63 0.55 -22.50 13.27
C SER A 63 1.93 -22.49 12.62
N ARG A 64 2.73 -21.43 12.82
CA ARG A 64 4.15 -21.24 12.41
C ARG A 64 4.66 -22.20 11.30
N PHE A 65 3.97 -22.19 10.15
CA PHE A 65 4.31 -22.88 8.89
C PHE A 65 4.14 -21.85 7.74
N PRO A 66 5.13 -21.66 6.84
CA PRO A 66 6.39 -20.96 7.13
C PRO A 66 6.78 -19.83 6.11
N SER A 67 7.61 -18.90 6.60
CA SER A 67 8.74 -18.23 5.88
C SER A 67 8.52 -17.12 4.84
N ASN A 68 7.30 -16.68 4.56
CA ASN A 68 7.05 -15.62 3.57
C ASN A 68 6.37 -14.39 4.18
N ALA A 69 6.83 -13.21 3.74
CA ALA A 69 6.45 -11.89 4.21
C ALA A 69 4.96 -11.51 4.06
N GLY A 70 4.14 -12.39 3.48
CA GLY A 70 2.72 -12.14 3.19
C GLY A 70 1.73 -13.09 3.88
N GLN A 71 2.16 -13.92 4.84
CA GLN A 71 1.24 -14.83 5.52
C GLN A 71 0.61 -14.18 6.76
N THR A 72 -0.50 -13.50 6.49
CA THR A 72 -1.37 -12.83 7.45
C THR A 72 -2.47 -13.73 8.01
N ALA A 73 -2.59 -14.97 7.54
CA ALA A 73 -3.70 -15.84 7.91
C ALA A 73 -3.73 -16.12 9.43
N PRO A 74 -4.92 -16.07 10.08
CA PRO A 74 -5.04 -16.37 11.50
C PRO A 74 -4.52 -17.76 11.86
N ASP A 75 -3.89 -17.86 13.03
CA ASP A 75 -3.55 -19.09 13.71
C ASP A 75 -4.80 -19.94 13.99
N GLU A 76 -4.61 -21.24 14.21
CA GLU A 76 -5.75 -22.12 14.49
C GLU A 76 -6.38 -21.76 15.84
N GLY A 77 -7.70 -21.64 15.89
CA GLY A 77 -8.44 -21.17 17.07
C GLY A 77 -8.50 -19.66 17.25
N CYS A 78 -7.79 -18.91 16.39
CA CYS A 78 -7.80 -17.46 16.33
C CYS A 78 -8.66 -16.96 15.14
N ASP A 79 -9.05 -15.68 15.16
CA ASP A 79 -9.88 -15.06 14.11
C ASP A 79 -9.15 -13.92 13.39
N GLU A 80 -9.84 -13.21 12.50
CA GLU A 80 -9.24 -12.12 11.71
C GLU A 80 -8.92 -10.85 12.52
N GLU A 81 -9.52 -10.68 13.70
CA GLU A 81 -9.24 -9.55 14.59
C GLU A 81 -8.04 -9.87 15.50
N PHE A 82 -8.02 -11.07 16.07
CA PHE A 82 -6.97 -11.57 16.95
C PHE A 82 -6.28 -12.75 16.29
N ARG A 83 -5.35 -12.46 15.38
CA ARG A 83 -4.84 -13.43 14.39
C ARG A 83 -3.75 -14.35 14.92
N VAL A 84 -3.01 -13.94 15.94
CA VAL A 84 -1.82 -14.65 16.41
C VAL A 84 -2.07 -15.35 17.73
N CYS A 85 -1.73 -16.62 17.78
CA CYS A 85 -1.72 -17.40 19.00
C CYS A 85 -0.47 -17.07 19.83
N VAL A 86 -0.69 -16.61 21.06
CA VAL A 86 0.37 -16.13 21.95
C VAL A 86 0.36 -16.86 23.29
N GLY A 87 1.50 -16.85 23.96
CA GLY A 87 1.67 -17.37 25.31
C GLY A 87 2.51 -16.45 26.18
N GLY A 88 2.85 -16.87 27.39
CA GLY A 88 3.74 -16.11 28.28
C GLY A 88 5.19 -15.96 27.79
N ARG A 89 5.52 -16.53 26.61
CA ARG A 89 6.79 -16.46 25.90
C ARG A 89 6.55 -16.72 24.42
N GLN A 90 7.57 -16.50 23.58
CA GLN A 90 7.53 -16.90 22.18
C GLN A 90 7.18 -18.39 22.05
N LEU A 91 6.14 -18.69 21.27
CA LEU A 91 5.69 -20.04 21.01
C LEU A 91 6.50 -20.65 19.86
N ALA A 92 6.82 -21.93 19.98
CA ALA A 92 7.35 -22.71 18.86
C ALA A 92 6.23 -23.00 17.84
N ALA A 93 6.61 -23.47 16.65
CA ALA A 93 5.65 -23.97 15.68
C ALA A 93 4.86 -25.15 16.25
N ASN A 94 3.55 -25.18 15.97
CA ASN A 94 2.62 -26.18 16.45
C ASN A 94 2.60 -26.30 17.98
N ALA A 95 2.66 -25.16 18.67
CA ALA A 95 2.57 -25.11 20.12
C ALA A 95 1.28 -24.41 20.56
N GLU A 96 0.67 -24.92 21.63
CA GLU A 96 -0.50 -24.31 22.26
C GLU A 96 -0.18 -22.92 22.81
N GLY A 97 -1.10 -21.98 22.57
CA GLY A 97 -1.12 -20.68 23.22
C GLY A 97 -2.24 -20.57 24.25
N THR A 98 -2.18 -19.45 24.97
CA THR A 98 -3.10 -19.13 26.06
C THR A 98 -4.00 -17.94 25.75
N ALA A 99 -3.74 -17.23 24.64
CA ALA A 99 -4.55 -16.12 24.15
C ALA A 99 -4.35 -15.96 22.64
N CYS A 100 -5.31 -15.32 21.97
CA CYS A 100 -5.13 -14.74 20.65
C CYS A 100 -4.82 -13.24 20.79
N ALA A 101 -4.00 -12.69 19.89
CA ALA A 101 -3.62 -11.29 19.85
C ALA A 101 -3.63 -10.76 18.41
N VAL A 102 -3.77 -9.45 18.25
CA VAL A 102 -3.69 -8.79 16.93
C VAL A 102 -2.33 -9.06 16.29
N CYS A 103 -1.27 -8.81 17.06
CA CYS A 103 0.10 -9.05 16.65
C CYS A 103 0.96 -9.40 17.86
N PHE A 104 2.16 -9.90 17.61
CA PHE A 104 3.12 -10.23 18.65
C PHE A 104 4.50 -9.70 18.26
N ASN A 105 5.08 -8.86 19.12
CA ASN A 105 6.39 -8.29 18.86
C ASN A 105 7.46 -9.41 18.90
N SER A 106 7.77 -9.97 17.74
CA SER A 106 8.69 -11.10 17.58
C SER A 106 10.09 -10.63 17.20
N ILE A 107 10.24 -9.34 16.89
CA ILE A 107 11.45 -8.71 16.36
C ILE A 107 12.11 -7.86 17.44
N SER A 108 13.42 -7.98 17.59
CA SER A 108 14.13 -7.02 18.45
C SER A 108 14.15 -5.64 17.79
N ALA A 109 14.05 -4.55 18.56
CA ALA A 109 14.18 -3.19 17.99
C ALA A 109 15.53 -2.92 17.28
N THR A 110 16.46 -3.87 17.33
CA THR A 110 17.79 -3.87 16.69
C THR A 110 17.90 -4.80 15.47
N SER A 111 16.87 -5.60 15.16
CA SER A 111 16.86 -6.49 14.00
C SER A 111 16.44 -5.77 12.73
N ASP A 112 16.59 -6.48 11.61
CA ASP A 112 16.52 -5.96 10.27
C ASP A 112 15.18 -5.24 10.02
N PRO A 113 15.17 -4.02 9.44
CA PRO A 113 13.93 -3.36 9.03
C PRO A 113 13.11 -4.13 7.96
N ARG A 114 13.58 -5.32 7.56
CA ARG A 114 12.87 -6.28 6.72
C ARG A 114 12.02 -7.28 7.48
N ASP A 115 12.19 -7.38 8.80
CA ASP A 115 11.44 -8.33 9.61
C ASP A 115 10.02 -7.78 9.85
N ILE A 116 9.03 -8.66 9.76
CA ILE A 116 7.60 -8.36 9.98
C ILE A 116 7.16 -9.04 11.27
N ASP A 117 6.55 -8.28 12.19
CA ASP A 117 6.10 -8.82 13.47
C ASP A 117 4.99 -9.86 13.24
N ASP A 118 4.95 -10.89 14.09
CA ASP A 118 4.00 -11.99 13.94
C ASP A 118 2.57 -11.39 13.97
N GLY A 119 1.75 -11.69 12.95
CA GLY A 119 0.38 -11.17 12.79
C GLY A 119 0.25 -9.89 11.97
N CYS A 120 1.35 -9.17 11.74
CA CYS A 120 1.31 -7.95 10.95
C CYS A 120 1.41 -8.22 9.44
N PRO A 121 0.69 -7.44 8.62
CA PRO A 121 0.80 -7.50 7.18
C PRO A 121 2.04 -6.73 6.70
N PRO A 122 2.56 -7.01 5.49
CA PRO A 122 3.78 -6.37 4.99
C PRO A 122 3.63 -4.86 4.72
N GLU A 123 2.41 -4.36 4.57
CA GLU A 123 2.08 -2.94 4.44
C GLU A 123 2.17 -2.21 5.80
N ALA A 124 2.02 -2.95 6.90
CA ALA A 124 2.08 -2.43 8.27
C ALA A 124 2.91 -3.34 9.19
N PRO A 125 4.22 -3.52 8.93
CA PRO A 125 5.00 -4.62 9.48
C PRO A 125 5.29 -4.59 10.98
N VAL A 126 5.03 -3.48 11.67
CA VAL A 126 5.44 -3.27 13.07
C VAL A 126 4.27 -3.37 14.03
N CYS A 127 4.38 -4.26 15.01
CA CYS A 127 3.42 -4.42 16.09
C CYS A 127 3.56 -3.29 17.13
N VAL A 128 2.44 -2.67 17.49
CA VAL A 128 2.34 -1.58 18.48
C VAL A 128 1.23 -1.85 19.51
N ASN A 129 1.34 -1.21 20.66
CA ASN A 129 0.25 -1.15 21.65
C ASN A 129 -0.69 0.04 21.37
N ASP A 130 -1.70 0.24 22.24
CA ASP A 130 -2.72 1.31 22.11
C ASP A 130 -2.14 2.74 22.06
N SER A 131 -0.89 2.91 22.52
CA SER A 131 -0.19 4.20 22.49
C SER A 131 0.66 4.41 21.23
N GLY A 132 0.71 3.43 20.33
CA GLY A 132 1.60 3.43 19.15
C GLY A 132 3.06 3.06 19.45
N ALA A 133 3.38 2.74 20.70
CA ALA A 133 4.71 2.30 21.09
C ALA A 133 4.89 0.81 20.77
N SER A 134 6.10 0.44 20.35
CA SER A 134 6.44 -0.97 20.17
C SER A 134 6.41 -1.66 21.55
N PRO A 135 5.68 -2.77 21.72
CA PRO A 135 5.65 -3.52 22.98
C PRO A 135 7.04 -4.01 23.35
N ALA A 136 7.22 -4.51 24.58
CA ALA A 136 8.44 -5.26 24.88
C ALA A 136 8.55 -6.49 23.96
N ILE A 137 9.78 -6.94 23.70
CA ILE A 137 10.01 -8.15 22.91
C ILE A 137 9.22 -9.31 23.53
N TRP A 138 8.58 -10.12 22.69
CA TRP A 138 7.70 -11.22 23.05
C TRP A 138 6.48 -10.81 23.85
N THR A 139 5.94 -9.63 23.55
CA THR A 139 4.71 -9.12 24.14
C THR A 139 3.68 -8.89 23.04
N PRO A 140 2.40 -9.24 23.28
CA PRO A 140 1.31 -8.91 22.36
C PRO A 140 1.18 -7.40 22.15
N GLY A 141 0.81 -7.01 20.93
CA GLY A 141 0.34 -5.68 20.61
C GLY A 141 -1.14 -5.68 20.23
N THR A 142 -1.65 -4.48 19.98
CA THR A 142 -3.06 -4.21 19.69
C THR A 142 -3.26 -3.62 18.29
N ASN A 143 -2.18 -3.27 17.58
CA ASN A 143 -2.27 -2.77 16.21
C ASN A 143 -0.95 -3.02 15.43
N CYS A 144 -1.03 -2.96 14.11
CA CYS A 144 0.08 -3.03 13.18
C CYS A 144 0.23 -1.69 12.44
N VAL A 145 1.46 -1.21 12.27
CA VAL A 145 1.77 0.08 11.62
C VAL A 145 3.04 -0.03 10.78
N ALA A 146 3.24 0.87 9.81
CA ALA A 146 4.43 0.82 8.97
C ALA A 146 5.71 1.36 9.63
N LYS A 147 5.61 2.27 10.62
CA LYS A 147 6.74 3.06 11.18
C LYS A 147 7.83 3.37 10.14
N CYS A 148 7.42 3.77 8.93
CA CYS A 148 8.32 3.97 7.81
C CYS A 148 8.64 5.46 7.63
N VAL A 149 9.76 5.75 6.97
CA VAL A 149 10.18 7.10 6.61
C VAL A 149 10.69 7.08 5.19
N ASP A 150 10.15 7.96 4.35
CA ASP A 150 10.65 8.15 2.99
C ASP A 150 12.10 8.67 3.06
N THR A 151 13.01 7.95 2.42
CA THR A 151 14.42 8.31 2.36
C THR A 151 14.82 8.95 1.04
N SER A 152 14.06 8.70 -0.02
CA SER A 152 14.29 9.16 -1.39
C SER A 152 13.13 8.78 -2.33
N LEU A 153 12.98 9.56 -3.41
CA LEU A 153 11.97 9.35 -4.45
C LEU A 153 11.92 7.95 -5.10
N ALA A 154 13.07 7.28 -5.28
CA ALA A 154 13.14 6.04 -6.06
C ALA A 154 13.86 4.88 -5.35
N SER A 155 14.41 5.12 -4.16
CA SER A 155 15.09 4.05 -3.40
C SER A 155 14.15 3.48 -2.36
N LYS A 156 14.50 2.30 -1.87
CA LYS A 156 13.82 1.66 -0.75
C LYS A 156 13.84 2.56 0.50
N ASP A 157 12.68 2.68 1.12
CA ASP A 157 12.44 3.42 2.34
C ASP A 157 12.77 2.66 3.61
N ARG A 158 13.03 3.45 4.65
CA ARG A 158 13.40 2.91 5.95
C ARG A 158 12.15 2.42 6.66
N GLY A 159 12.23 1.21 7.22
CA GLY A 159 11.11 0.58 7.94
C GLY A 159 10.25 -0.33 7.06
N CYS A 160 10.45 -0.27 5.74
CA CYS A 160 9.68 -1.07 4.81
C CYS A 160 10.41 -2.37 4.37
N PRO A 161 9.69 -3.48 4.14
CA PRO A 161 10.27 -4.72 3.65
C PRO A 161 10.63 -4.63 2.16
N PRO A 162 11.48 -5.52 1.60
CA PRO A 162 11.91 -5.41 0.20
C PRO A 162 10.80 -5.62 -0.82
N SER A 163 9.73 -6.33 -0.44
CA SER A 163 8.55 -6.57 -1.28
C SER A 163 7.59 -5.38 -1.32
N PHE A 164 7.67 -4.47 -0.35
CA PHE A 164 6.89 -3.23 -0.29
C PHE A 164 7.85 -2.10 0.05
N PRO A 165 8.78 -1.75 -0.84
CA PRO A 165 9.94 -0.96 -0.48
C PRO A 165 9.65 0.52 -0.25
N HIS A 166 8.46 1.03 -0.55
CA HIS A 166 8.15 2.46 -0.51
C HIS A 166 7.22 2.80 0.65
N CYS A 167 7.38 3.99 1.23
CA CYS A 167 6.58 4.50 2.33
C CYS A 167 5.58 5.51 1.77
N VAL A 168 4.29 5.30 2.00
CA VAL A 168 3.19 6.11 1.46
C VAL A 168 2.27 6.62 2.56
N LEU A 169 1.48 7.65 2.26
CA LEU A 169 0.33 8.08 3.05
C LEU A 169 -0.87 7.16 2.81
N ALA A 170 -1.93 7.32 3.61
CA ALA A 170 -3.11 6.45 3.57
C ALA A 170 -3.91 6.56 2.24
N ASP A 171 -3.69 7.62 1.48
CA ASP A 171 -4.23 7.82 0.13
C ASP A 171 -3.29 7.31 -0.98
N GLY A 172 -2.19 6.64 -0.61
CA GLY A 172 -1.15 6.18 -1.53
C GLY A 172 -0.17 7.27 -1.96
N SER A 173 -0.36 8.52 -1.52
CA SER A 173 0.52 9.62 -1.93
C SER A 173 1.91 9.52 -1.27
N ASP A 174 2.92 10.13 -1.90
CA ASP A 174 4.29 10.17 -1.37
C ASP A 174 4.35 11.18 -0.20
N PRO A 175 4.77 10.77 1.01
CA PRO A 175 4.86 11.66 2.17
C PRO A 175 5.94 12.73 2.00
N GLY A 176 6.85 12.57 1.05
CA GLY A 176 8.00 13.41 0.77
C GLY A 176 9.21 13.07 1.63
N ARG A 177 10.38 13.35 1.05
CA ARG A 177 11.67 12.95 1.63
C ARG A 177 11.85 13.37 3.09
N GLY A 178 12.08 12.38 3.94
CA GLY A 178 12.34 12.52 5.37
C GLY A 178 11.07 12.57 6.22
N ASN A 179 9.88 12.54 5.60
CA ASN A 179 8.61 12.49 6.29
C ASN A 179 8.17 11.04 6.51
N ALA A 180 7.38 10.85 7.57
CA ALA A 180 6.83 9.54 7.89
C ALA A 180 5.58 9.29 7.05
N GLY A 181 5.51 8.10 6.45
CA GLY A 181 4.27 7.57 5.88
C GLY A 181 3.52 6.72 6.91
N THR A 182 2.35 6.24 6.49
CA THR A 182 1.48 5.40 7.30
C THR A 182 1.54 3.94 6.89
N GLU A 183 1.92 3.65 5.65
CA GLU A 183 1.88 2.32 5.04
C GLU A 183 3.11 2.06 4.16
N CYS A 184 3.51 0.80 4.03
CA CYS A 184 4.51 0.36 3.06
C CYS A 184 3.80 -0.14 1.79
N SER A 185 4.30 0.26 0.62
CA SER A 185 3.72 -0.05 -0.69
C SER A 185 4.77 -0.67 -1.63
N VAL A 186 4.28 -1.44 -2.61
CA VAL A 186 5.08 -1.98 -3.72
C VAL A 186 5.68 -0.85 -4.55
N CYS A 187 5.05 0.32 -4.59
CA CYS A 187 5.43 1.45 -5.42
C CYS A 187 5.00 2.79 -4.80
N SER A 188 5.63 3.89 -5.22
CA SER A 188 5.29 5.26 -4.80
C SER A 188 4.81 6.10 -6.00
N PRO A 189 4.03 7.17 -5.77
CA PRO A 189 3.71 8.15 -6.79
C PRO A 189 4.94 8.71 -7.49
N ALA A 190 6.05 8.90 -6.79
CA ALA A 190 7.31 9.33 -7.41
C ALA A 190 7.88 8.34 -8.44
N LEU A 191 7.55 7.04 -8.31
CA LEU A 191 7.85 6.04 -9.35
C LEU A 191 6.80 6.00 -10.46
N CYS A 192 5.56 6.38 -10.13
CA CYS A 192 4.48 6.57 -11.08
C CYS A 192 4.45 7.97 -11.69
N ASP A 193 5.42 8.82 -11.40
CA ASP A 193 5.46 10.20 -11.88
C ASP A 193 5.73 10.19 -13.39
N ASP A 194 4.68 10.40 -14.19
CA ASP A 194 4.79 10.56 -15.64
C ASP A 194 5.30 11.97 -16.03
N ASN A 195 5.59 12.80 -15.02
CA ASN A 195 5.93 14.21 -15.07
C ASN A 195 4.88 15.04 -15.81
N ASP A 196 3.64 14.57 -15.85
CA ASP A 196 2.50 15.37 -16.27
C ASP A 196 1.99 16.18 -15.06
N PRO A 197 2.19 17.52 -15.04
CA PRO A 197 1.70 18.36 -13.95
C PRO A 197 0.16 18.44 -13.87
N CYS A 198 -0.53 17.93 -14.89
CA CYS A 198 -1.97 17.89 -15.05
C CYS A 198 -2.60 16.64 -14.47
N THR A 199 -1.80 15.66 -14.07
CA THR A 199 -2.28 14.46 -13.42
C THR A 199 -1.80 14.41 -12.00
N ASP A 200 -2.64 13.84 -11.12
CA ASP A 200 -2.18 13.33 -9.85
C ASP A 200 -1.79 11.87 -10.08
N ASP A 201 -0.55 11.53 -9.74
CA ASP A 201 -0.04 10.17 -9.89
C ASP A 201 -0.39 9.33 -8.66
N PHE A 202 -1.00 8.18 -8.91
CA PHE A 202 -1.35 7.22 -7.88
C PHE A 202 -0.68 5.90 -8.17
N CYS A 203 -0.29 5.22 -7.11
CA CYS A 203 0.14 3.83 -7.19
C CYS A 203 -0.77 2.97 -6.33
N ASP A 204 -1.33 1.91 -6.93
CA ASP A 204 -2.19 0.98 -6.20
C ASP A 204 -1.40 -0.06 -5.39
N GLU A 205 -2.11 -0.82 -4.55
CA GLU A 205 -1.57 -1.88 -3.70
C GLU A 205 -0.89 -3.03 -4.48
N THR A 206 -1.16 -3.14 -5.79
CA THR A 206 -0.56 -4.14 -6.68
C THR A 206 0.64 -3.60 -7.46
N GLY A 207 0.95 -2.31 -7.31
CA GLY A 207 2.01 -1.61 -8.03
C GLY A 207 1.61 -1.12 -9.41
N ALA A 208 0.32 -1.01 -9.72
CA ALA A 208 -0.15 -0.39 -10.95
C ALA A 208 -0.19 1.14 -10.78
N CYS A 209 0.34 1.84 -11.78
CA CYS A 209 0.26 3.30 -11.86
C CYS A 209 -1.05 3.73 -12.51
N SER A 210 -1.66 4.76 -11.96
CA SER A 210 -2.75 5.50 -12.58
C SER A 210 -2.47 7.00 -12.48
N HIS A 211 -2.73 7.70 -13.57
CA HIS A 211 -2.55 9.15 -13.69
C HIS A 211 -3.94 9.74 -13.88
N GLU A 212 -4.49 10.40 -12.85
CA GLU A 212 -5.83 10.98 -12.93
C GLU A 212 -5.74 12.48 -13.21
N ASP A 213 -6.51 12.98 -14.17
CA ASP A 213 -6.57 14.42 -14.47
C ASP A 213 -6.98 15.22 -13.23
N ASN A 214 -6.05 16.04 -12.72
CA ASN A 214 -6.25 16.89 -11.54
C ASN A 214 -6.96 18.21 -11.89
N GLY A 215 -7.31 18.41 -13.17
CA GLY A 215 -8.04 19.56 -13.68
C GLY A 215 -7.20 20.83 -13.82
N SER A 216 -5.92 20.80 -13.44
CA SER A 216 -5.04 21.97 -13.46
C SER A 216 -4.64 22.41 -14.87
N CYS A 217 -4.75 21.53 -15.86
CA CYS A 217 -4.44 21.82 -17.27
C CYS A 217 -5.67 21.94 -18.16
N SER A 218 -6.85 22.08 -17.55
CA SER A 218 -7.99 22.59 -18.29
C SER A 218 -7.72 24.08 -18.65
N CYS A 219 -8.14 24.51 -19.84
CA CYS A 219 -8.07 25.92 -20.28
C CYS A 219 -9.45 26.63 -20.22
N PRO A 220 -10.21 26.57 -19.10
CA PRO A 220 -11.56 27.12 -19.04
C PRO A 220 -11.59 28.65 -18.89
N ASN A 221 -10.46 29.27 -18.51
CA ASN A 221 -10.30 30.70 -18.31
C ASN A 221 -9.22 31.29 -19.23
N ALA A 222 -9.15 30.84 -20.48
CA ALA A 222 -8.22 31.40 -21.45
C ALA A 222 -8.44 32.91 -21.63
N PHE A 223 -7.33 33.63 -21.75
CA PHE A 223 -7.30 35.02 -22.18
C PHE A 223 -6.25 35.15 -23.28
N ASP A 224 -6.41 36.13 -24.15
CA ASP A 224 -5.43 36.47 -25.21
C ASP A 224 -4.10 36.83 -24.54
N TRP A 225 -3.18 35.86 -24.52
CA TRP A 225 -1.93 35.96 -23.79
C TRP A 225 -0.95 36.86 -24.56
N THR A 226 -0.37 37.84 -23.86
CA THR A 226 0.68 38.70 -24.43
C THR A 226 2.02 38.47 -23.73
N CYS A 227 3.13 38.89 -24.35
CA CYS A 227 4.51 38.63 -23.88
C CYS A 227 4.85 38.99 -22.43
N PHE A 228 4.01 39.80 -21.80
CA PHE A 228 4.25 40.32 -20.46
C PHE A 228 3.25 39.78 -19.44
N ASP A 229 2.30 38.95 -19.88
CA ASP A 229 1.31 38.33 -19.02
C ASP A 229 1.86 37.05 -18.39
N GLN A 230 1.31 36.69 -17.23
CA GLN A 230 1.64 35.41 -16.61
C GLN A 230 1.19 34.29 -17.53
N LEU A 231 2.13 33.39 -17.84
CA LEU A 231 1.86 32.19 -18.62
C LEU A 231 0.87 31.32 -17.85
N THR A 232 -0.31 31.13 -18.42
CA THR A 232 -1.24 30.08 -17.98
C THR A 232 -0.86 28.85 -18.79
N LEU A 233 -0.35 27.82 -18.12
CA LEU A 233 0.10 26.61 -18.80
C LEU A 233 -1.08 25.67 -19.02
N CYS A 234 -1.06 24.95 -20.14
CA CYS A 234 -2.01 23.87 -20.39
C CYS A 234 -1.37 22.78 -21.24
N THR A 235 -0.56 21.90 -20.65
CA THR A 235 -0.31 20.54 -21.21
C THR A 235 0.51 19.62 -20.31
N GLN A 236 0.37 18.35 -20.71
CA GLN A 236 0.70 17.06 -20.12
C GLN A 236 2.05 16.40 -20.49
N TYR A 237 3.14 17.14 -20.76
CA TYR A 237 4.39 16.44 -21.12
C TYR A 237 5.66 17.12 -20.59
N PRO A 238 6.55 16.37 -19.91
CA PRO A 238 7.95 16.78 -19.78
C PRO A 238 8.61 16.68 -21.17
N ALA A 239 9.15 17.79 -21.67
CA ALA A 239 10.06 17.69 -22.79
C ALA A 239 11.33 16.93 -22.33
N PRO A 240 11.88 15.95 -23.08
CA PRO A 240 13.13 15.28 -22.72
C PRO A 240 14.33 16.24 -22.62
N ASP A 241 14.15 17.48 -23.07
CA ASP A 241 15.05 18.62 -23.08
C ASP A 241 14.55 19.83 -22.24
N GLY A 242 13.39 19.72 -21.58
CA GLY A 242 12.92 20.63 -20.52
C GLY A 242 12.25 21.95 -20.95
N PHE A 243 11.89 22.16 -22.21
CA PHE A 243 11.39 23.47 -22.70
C PHE A 243 10.02 23.50 -23.39
N SER A 244 9.37 22.37 -23.68
CA SER A 244 8.10 22.36 -24.42
C SER A 244 6.89 22.44 -23.49
N VAL A 245 6.58 23.65 -23.01
CA VAL A 245 5.34 23.89 -22.24
C VAL A 245 4.30 24.49 -23.18
N CYS A 246 3.08 23.95 -23.20
CA CYS A 246 1.99 24.60 -23.92
C CYS A 246 1.33 25.70 -23.08
N VAL A 247 0.92 26.75 -23.78
CA VAL A 247 0.35 27.97 -23.22
C VAL A 247 -1.14 28.02 -23.55
N CYS A 248 -1.96 28.28 -22.53
CA CYS A 248 -3.40 28.49 -22.64
C CYS A 248 -3.65 29.90 -23.18
N ASP A 249 -4.39 29.95 -24.28
CA ASP A 249 -4.60 31.19 -25.04
C ASP A 249 -5.95 31.15 -25.76
N LEU A 250 -6.35 32.27 -26.35
CA LEU A 250 -7.52 32.39 -27.21
C LEU A 250 -7.09 32.44 -28.68
N ASP A 251 -7.72 31.63 -29.54
CA ASP A 251 -7.59 31.85 -30.97
C ASP A 251 -8.20 33.20 -31.40
N THR A 252 -7.94 33.62 -32.64
CA THR A 252 -8.49 34.86 -33.20
C THR A 252 -10.03 34.91 -33.23
N GLU A 253 -10.68 33.76 -33.06
CA GLU A 253 -12.12 33.61 -32.98
C GLU A 253 -12.66 33.63 -31.53
N GLY A 254 -11.78 33.70 -30.54
CA GLY A 254 -12.11 33.72 -29.11
C GLY A 254 -12.34 32.35 -28.49
N ASN A 255 -11.89 31.26 -29.13
CA ASN A 255 -11.96 29.91 -28.56
C ASN A 255 -10.68 29.60 -27.78
N PRO A 256 -10.80 29.00 -26.58
CA PRO A 256 -9.64 28.56 -25.81
C PRO A 256 -8.93 27.41 -26.51
N PHE A 257 -7.60 27.46 -26.55
CA PHE A 257 -6.76 26.35 -27.01
C PHE A 257 -5.36 26.42 -26.38
N CYS A 258 -4.57 25.38 -26.61
CA CYS A 258 -3.23 25.23 -26.06
C CYS A 258 -2.21 25.16 -27.19
N TRP A 259 -1.18 26.01 -27.16
CA TRP A 259 -0.13 25.99 -28.19
C TRP A 259 1.27 25.81 -27.61
N ARG A 260 2.14 25.10 -28.34
CA ARG A 260 3.54 24.90 -27.92
C ARG A 260 4.31 26.19 -28.01
N ASN A 261 5.08 26.51 -26.97
CA ASN A 261 6.03 27.61 -27.01
C ASN A 261 7.15 27.36 -28.04
N ASP A 262 6.86 27.69 -29.29
CA ASP A 262 7.75 27.58 -30.44
C ASP A 262 8.42 28.92 -30.75
N PHE A 263 9.57 28.87 -31.40
CA PHE A 263 10.24 30.10 -31.83
C PHE A 263 9.44 30.79 -32.93
N CYS A 264 9.35 32.13 -32.88
CA CYS A 264 8.67 32.94 -33.89
C CYS A 264 9.17 32.73 -35.34
N SER A 265 10.33 32.11 -35.53
CA SER A 265 10.87 31.76 -36.85
C SER A 265 10.16 30.57 -37.51
N ASN A 266 9.42 29.76 -36.74
CA ASN A 266 8.85 28.50 -37.19
C ASN A 266 7.34 28.56 -37.43
N VAL A 267 6.70 29.70 -37.12
CA VAL A 267 5.26 29.88 -37.24
C VAL A 267 4.89 30.68 -38.50
N SER A 268 3.77 30.31 -39.11
CA SER A 268 3.27 30.97 -40.33
C SER A 268 2.26 32.05 -39.98
N PRO A 269 2.24 33.21 -40.66
CA PRO A 269 1.27 34.26 -40.37
C PRO A 269 -0.15 33.84 -40.78
N CYS A 270 -1.15 34.32 -40.03
CA CYS A 270 -2.57 34.05 -40.28
C CYS A 270 -3.44 35.24 -39.89
N THR A 271 -4.69 35.22 -40.36
CA THR A 271 -5.74 36.18 -39.98
C THR A 271 -6.95 35.51 -39.34
N SER A 272 -7.09 34.19 -39.53
CA SER A 272 -8.10 33.34 -38.92
C SER A 272 -7.56 31.91 -38.80
N SER A 273 -8.17 31.09 -37.95
CA SER A 273 -7.81 29.68 -37.81
C SER A 273 -8.06 28.87 -39.08
N ALA A 274 -8.85 29.38 -40.03
CA ALA A 274 -9.04 28.77 -41.35
C ALA A 274 -7.82 28.90 -42.27
N ASP A 275 -6.89 29.82 -41.97
CA ASP A 275 -5.64 30.00 -42.72
C ASP A 275 -4.57 28.97 -42.33
N CYS A 276 -4.81 28.24 -41.24
CA CYS A 276 -3.87 27.31 -40.63
C CYS A 276 -4.13 25.84 -41.01
N GLY A 277 -3.17 24.97 -40.71
CA GLY A 277 -3.33 23.52 -40.89
C GLY A 277 -4.44 22.91 -40.03
N PRO A 278 -4.85 21.66 -40.28
CA PRO A 278 -5.97 21.01 -39.58
C PRO A 278 -5.77 20.89 -38.05
N ASN A 279 -4.51 20.88 -37.60
CA ASN A 279 -4.14 20.77 -36.20
C ASN A 279 -3.58 22.09 -35.64
N GLN A 280 -3.86 23.20 -36.31
CA GLN A 280 -3.34 24.51 -35.94
C GLN A 280 -4.48 25.50 -35.69
N ARG A 281 -4.19 26.53 -34.91
CA ARG A 281 -5.07 27.66 -34.65
C ARG A 281 -4.31 28.96 -34.82
N CYS A 282 -5.03 30.00 -35.20
CA CYS A 282 -4.47 31.33 -35.33
C CYS A 282 -4.59 32.06 -34.00
N THR A 283 -3.48 32.52 -33.41
CA THR A 283 -3.52 33.38 -32.23
C THR A 283 -2.54 34.54 -32.33
N SER A 284 -2.84 35.63 -31.65
CA SER A 284 -1.88 36.67 -31.29
C SER A 284 -0.89 36.12 -30.26
N SER A 285 0.39 36.45 -30.42
CA SER A 285 1.39 36.11 -29.42
C SER A 285 2.57 37.07 -29.50
N CYS A 286 3.68 36.73 -28.86
CA CYS A 286 4.93 37.46 -29.01
C CYS A 286 5.47 37.55 -30.44
N CYS A 287 4.97 36.70 -31.33
CA CYS A 287 5.41 36.66 -32.71
C CYS A 287 4.59 37.59 -33.62
N GLY A 288 3.63 38.33 -33.07
CA GLY A 288 2.83 39.32 -33.79
C GLY A 288 1.33 39.07 -33.71
N THR A 289 0.57 39.77 -34.54
CA THR A 289 -0.90 39.88 -34.47
C THR A 289 -1.67 38.66 -35.01
N GLY A 290 -1.01 37.52 -35.25
CA GLY A 290 -1.65 36.34 -35.81
C GLY A 290 -0.65 35.39 -36.44
N ASN A 291 -0.37 34.28 -35.77
CA ASN A 291 0.41 33.18 -36.33
C ASN A 291 -0.29 31.84 -36.08
N CYS A 292 -0.08 30.89 -36.98
CA CYS A 292 -0.55 29.53 -36.86
C CYS A 292 0.34 28.78 -35.88
N TRP A 293 -0.27 28.33 -34.79
CA TRP A 293 0.38 27.51 -33.79
C TRP A 293 -0.24 26.13 -33.76
N ASP A 294 0.60 25.13 -33.52
CA ASP A 294 0.17 23.75 -33.33
C ASP A 294 -0.65 23.65 -32.04
N ASP A 295 -1.91 23.24 -32.18
CA ASP A 295 -2.79 22.95 -31.07
C ASP A 295 -2.30 21.66 -30.43
N CYS A 296 -1.83 21.75 -29.19
CA CYS A 296 -1.24 20.63 -28.47
C CYS A 296 -2.22 19.45 -28.32
N ALA A 297 -3.53 19.71 -28.23
CA ALA A 297 -4.55 18.67 -28.14
C ALA A 297 -4.80 17.95 -29.48
N LEU A 298 -4.44 18.57 -30.62
CA LEU A 298 -4.70 18.05 -31.97
C LEU A 298 -3.45 17.55 -32.68
N THR A 299 -2.26 18.00 -32.26
CA THR A 299 -0.98 17.62 -32.89
C THR A 299 -0.33 16.40 -32.27
N GLU A 300 -0.71 16.00 -31.05
CA GLU A 300 -0.24 14.75 -30.46
C GLU A 300 -1.23 13.62 -30.71
N ALA A 301 -0.79 12.60 -31.46
CA ALA A 301 -1.43 11.30 -31.37
C ALA A 301 -1.33 10.82 -29.91
N PRO A 302 -2.38 10.22 -29.34
CA PRO A 302 -2.36 9.63 -28.01
C PRO A 302 -1.46 8.38 -28.06
N ASN A 303 -0.15 8.59 -28.09
CA ASN A 303 0.83 7.55 -27.92
C ASN A 303 1.42 7.77 -26.54
N ASN A 304 0.87 7.02 -25.59
CA ASN A 304 1.60 6.46 -24.48
C ASN A 304 3.00 6.11 -24.97
N ARG A 305 3.98 6.97 -24.67
CA ARG A 305 5.36 6.55 -24.80
C ARG A 305 5.70 5.85 -23.49
N GLU A 306 5.56 4.54 -23.49
CA GLU A 306 6.28 3.71 -22.52
C GLU A 306 7.76 4.10 -22.60
N LEU A 307 8.27 4.70 -21.51
CA LEU A 307 9.69 4.93 -21.34
C LEU A 307 10.40 3.56 -21.44
N THR A 308 11.40 3.46 -22.31
CA THR A 308 12.13 2.20 -22.43
C THR A 308 13.00 1.98 -21.19
N GLU A 309 13.33 0.73 -20.86
CA GLU A 309 14.17 0.35 -19.71
C GLU A 309 15.53 1.11 -19.66
N ALA A 310 16.01 1.56 -20.83
CA ALA A 310 17.22 2.35 -21.00
C ALA A 310 17.06 3.86 -20.73
N GLU A 311 15.82 4.35 -20.57
CA GLU A 311 15.51 5.75 -20.28
C GLU A 311 15.23 5.96 -18.79
N TYR A 312 14.75 4.92 -18.10
CA TYR A 312 14.79 4.84 -16.63
C TYR A 312 16.22 4.87 -16.08
N SER A 313 17.15 4.28 -16.82
CA SER A 313 18.57 4.25 -16.48
C SER A 313 19.28 5.23 -17.40
N GLY A 314 19.28 6.52 -17.08
CA GLY A 314 19.94 7.57 -17.88
C GLY A 314 21.38 7.20 -18.33
N PRO A 315 21.97 7.93 -19.31
CA PRO A 315 23.15 7.49 -20.06
C PRO A 315 24.43 7.21 -19.25
N ASN A 316 24.39 7.46 -17.94
CA ASN A 316 25.48 7.17 -17.04
C ASN A 316 24.91 6.42 -15.84
N GLY A 317 25.10 5.09 -15.83
CA GLY A 317 25.18 4.33 -14.59
C GLY A 317 26.30 4.91 -13.73
N ALA A 318 25.97 5.92 -12.94
CA ALA A 318 26.80 6.51 -11.90
C ALA A 318 25.83 7.17 -10.92
N GLY A 319 25.69 6.53 -9.76
CA GLY A 319 24.67 6.87 -8.80
C GLY A 319 24.74 8.28 -8.24
N LEU A 320 23.63 8.64 -7.61
CA LEU A 320 23.59 9.35 -6.34
C LEU A 320 22.58 8.64 -5.44
#